data_AF-A0A0F9GP80-F1
#
_entry.id   AF-A0A0F9GP80-F1
#
_cell.length_a   1.000
_cell.length_b   1.000
_cell.length_c   1.000
_cell.angle_alpha   90.00
_cell.angle_beta   90.00
_cell.angle_gamma   90.00
#
_symmetry.space_group_name_H-M   'P 1'
#
loop_
_entity.id
_entity.type
_entity.pdbx_description
1 polymer ?
#
loop_
_entity_poly.entity_id
_entity_poly.type
_entity_poly.pdbx_seq_one_letter_code
_entity_poly.pdbx_strand_id
1 'polypeptide(L)'
;MREEVKWFAEKMEERLAAHDKKKGTKGWTTCGTDRLFGMMIEEAGELFRTIDEDRPGTMPWVIDEAADVANFAMMIADNYRMKPFQVMEEANTELLARGESREIARRMFGFTAEDMKLYADHTKLRTAYKVWVDELRALREFVP
;
A
#
# COMPACT_ATOMS: atom_id res chain seq x y z
N MET A 1 -3.05 -13.04 15.99
CA MET A 1 -1.85 -12.18 15.98
C MET A 1 -1.20 -12.31 17.35
N ARG A 2 0.14 -12.20 17.47
CA ARG A 2 0.79 -12.23 18.79
C ARG A 2 0.46 -10.95 19.57
N GLU A 3 0.38 -11.02 20.89
CA GLU A 3 -0.02 -9.87 21.73
C GLU A 3 0.94 -8.68 21.57
N GLU A 4 2.23 -8.95 21.41
CA GLU A 4 3.26 -7.91 21.21
C GLU A 4 3.04 -7.16 19.89
N VAL A 5 2.65 -7.87 18.84
CA VAL A 5 2.34 -7.26 17.53
C VAL A 5 1.07 -6.43 17.61
N LYS A 6 0.06 -6.90 18.36
CA LYS A 6 -1.19 -6.17 18.56
C LYS A 6 -0.96 -4.86 19.33
N TRP A 7 -0.28 -4.95 20.47
CA TRP A 7 0.07 -3.80 21.29
C TRP A 7 0.87 -2.76 20.50
N PHE A 8 1.85 -3.20 19.70
CA PHE A 8 2.64 -2.27 18.91
C PHE A 8 1.85 -1.64 17.76
N ALA A 9 0.94 -2.38 17.12
CA ALA A 9 0.02 -1.83 16.12
C ALA A 9 -0.91 -0.77 16.72
N GLU A 10 -1.37 -0.94 17.97
CA GLU A 10 -2.14 0.10 18.68
C GLU A 10 -1.29 1.37 18.90
N LYS A 11 0.01 1.23 19.22
CA LYS A 11 0.93 2.36 19.31
C LYS A 11 1.19 3.05 17.98
N MET A 12 1.34 2.30 16.91
CA MET A 12 1.43 2.82 15.55
C MET A 12 0.24 3.72 15.21
N GLU A 13 -0.99 3.24 15.49
CA GLU A 13 -2.23 4.00 15.23
C GLU A 13 -2.33 5.27 16.09
N GLU A 14 -2.03 5.18 17.40
CA GLU A 14 -2.01 6.36 18.29
C GLU A 14 -1.10 7.47 17.75
N ARG A 15 0.08 7.11 17.24
CA ARG A 15 1.04 8.05 16.65
C ARG A 15 0.57 8.65 15.33
N LEU A 16 0.03 7.83 14.43
CA LEU A 16 -0.56 8.30 13.16
C LEU A 16 -1.66 9.34 13.42
N ALA A 17 -2.60 9.02 14.31
CA ALA A 17 -3.70 9.91 14.65
C ALA A 17 -3.21 11.24 15.25
N ALA A 18 -2.18 11.20 16.10
CA ALA A 18 -1.57 12.40 16.64
C ALA A 18 -0.89 13.26 15.57
N HIS A 19 -0.25 12.62 14.58
CA HIS A 19 0.39 13.31 13.45
C HIS A 19 -0.65 13.98 12.53
N ASP A 20 -1.72 13.27 12.18
CA ASP A 20 -2.82 13.79 11.36
C ASP A 20 -3.46 15.03 11.98
N LYS A 21 -3.65 15.01 13.30
CA LYS A 21 -4.16 16.17 14.06
C LYS A 21 -3.20 17.37 14.03
N LYS A 22 -1.89 17.15 13.99
CA LYS A 22 -0.87 18.21 14.07
C LYS A 22 -0.53 18.84 12.72
N LYS A 23 -0.38 18.04 11.66
CA LYS A 23 0.14 18.50 10.36
C LYS A 23 -0.92 18.52 9.23
N GLY A 24 -2.15 18.13 9.54
CA GLY A 24 -3.25 18.04 8.59
C GLY A 24 -3.19 16.77 7.74
N THR A 25 -4.35 16.26 7.37
CA THR A 25 -4.56 15.02 6.60
C THR A 25 -4.13 15.17 5.13
N LYS A 26 -2.83 15.20 4.86
CA LYS A 26 -2.32 14.77 3.56
C LYS A 26 -2.04 13.28 3.66
N GLY A 27 -2.98 12.47 3.19
CA GLY A 27 -2.82 11.01 3.13
C GLY A 27 -1.51 10.61 2.44
N TRP A 28 -0.76 9.69 3.05
CA TRP A 28 0.55 9.23 2.58
C TRP A 28 0.51 8.59 1.20
N THR A 29 -0.67 8.17 0.74
CA THR A 29 -0.93 7.62 -0.60
C THR A 29 -0.59 8.59 -1.73
N THR A 30 -0.53 9.89 -1.43
CA THR A 30 -0.12 10.95 -2.38
C THR A 30 1.34 11.38 -2.23
N CYS A 31 2.03 10.90 -1.19
CA CYS A 31 3.44 11.20 -0.96
C CYS A 31 4.32 10.28 -1.79
N GLY A 32 5.32 10.84 -2.48
CA GLY A 32 6.33 10.06 -3.18
C GLY A 32 7.10 9.14 -2.22
N THR A 33 7.39 7.92 -2.67
CA THR A 33 8.13 6.91 -1.88
C THR A 33 9.47 7.46 -1.36
N ASP A 34 10.20 8.21 -2.17
CA ASP A 34 11.51 8.76 -1.79
C ASP A 34 11.40 9.73 -0.62
N ARG A 35 10.32 10.51 -0.58
CA ARG A 35 10.02 11.43 0.53
C ARG A 35 9.67 10.66 1.79
N LEU A 36 8.82 9.63 1.69
CA LEU A 36 8.48 8.77 2.83
C LEU A 36 9.73 8.08 3.39
N PHE A 37 10.63 7.62 2.52
CA PHE A 37 11.89 7.01 2.92
C PHE A 37 12.83 8.00 3.60
N GLY A 38 12.92 9.24 3.09
CA GLY A 38 13.66 10.32 3.74
C GLY A 38 13.18 10.59 5.17
N MET A 39 11.85 10.70 5.35
CA MET A 39 11.26 10.89 6.69
C MET A 39 11.49 9.68 7.60
N MET A 40 11.43 8.45 7.06
CA MET A 40 11.75 7.24 7.84
C MET A 40 13.19 7.26 8.38
N ILE A 41 14.15 7.78 7.60
CA ILE A 41 15.54 7.93 8.06
C ILE A 41 15.64 8.98 9.17
N GLU A 42 14.89 10.08 9.07
CA GLU A 42 14.83 11.11 10.11
C GLU A 42 14.33 10.50 11.44
N GLU A 43 13.21 9.78 11.42
CA GLU A 43 12.66 9.11 12.62
C GLU A 43 13.60 8.02 13.16
N ALA A 44 14.29 7.29 12.28
CA ALA A 44 15.30 6.31 12.72
C ALA A 44 16.49 6.98 13.43
N GLY A 45 16.85 8.19 13.03
CA GLY A 45 17.83 9.02 13.71
C GLY A 45 17.34 9.52 15.07
N GLU A 46 16.06 9.86 15.19
CA GLU A 46 15.40 10.19 16.47
C GLU A 46 15.43 9.00 17.42
N LEU A 47 14.96 7.84 16.97
CA LEU A 47 15.02 6.59 17.73
C LEU A 47 16.44 6.27 18.21
N PHE A 48 17.44 6.37 17.32
CA PHE A 48 18.83 6.11 17.70
C PHE A 48 19.31 7.04 18.81
N ARG A 49 19.02 8.34 18.72
CA ARG A 49 19.38 9.31 19.78
C ARG A 49 18.68 8.98 21.10
N THR A 50 17.40 8.63 21.07
CA THR A 50 16.65 8.29 22.29
C THR A 50 17.19 7.03 22.98
N ILE A 51 17.65 6.05 22.19
CA ILE A 51 18.32 4.85 22.71
C ILE A 51 19.69 5.22 23.32
N ASP A 52 20.50 6.01 22.62
CA ASP A 52 21.86 6.39 23.05
C ASP A 52 21.85 7.24 24.33
N GLU A 53 20.83 8.08 24.52
CA GLU A 53 20.71 8.91 25.72
C GLU A 53 20.43 8.11 27.00
N ASP A 54 19.88 6.89 26.90
CA ASP A 54 19.58 5.90 27.97
C ASP A 54 19.39 6.50 29.39
N ARG A 55 18.45 7.44 29.54
CA ARG A 55 18.11 8.06 30.83
C ARG A 55 16.84 7.45 31.43
N PRO A 56 16.70 7.38 32.76
CA PRO A 56 15.43 7.01 33.38
C PRO A 56 14.28 7.88 32.84
N GLY A 57 13.27 7.22 32.25
CA GLY A 57 12.12 7.89 31.65
C GLY A 57 12.17 8.07 30.12
N THR A 58 13.22 7.61 29.43
CA THR A 58 13.28 7.61 27.95
C THR A 58 12.48 6.47 27.32
N MET A 59 12.10 5.43 28.08
CA MET A 59 11.37 4.25 27.57
C MET A 59 10.10 4.58 26.75
N PRO A 60 9.20 5.49 27.18
CA PRO A 60 8.04 5.86 26.37
C PRO A 60 8.41 6.50 25.03
N TRP A 61 9.50 7.27 25.01
CA TRP A 61 9.99 7.93 23.80
C TRP A 61 10.56 6.93 22.81
N VAL A 62 11.32 5.93 23.27
CA VAL A 62 11.82 4.85 22.40
C VAL A 62 10.67 4.12 21.70
N ILE A 63 9.56 3.88 22.40
CA ILE A 63 8.37 3.23 21.84
C ILE A 63 7.72 4.12 20.78
N ASP A 64 7.58 5.41 21.06
CA ASP A 64 6.98 6.39 20.13
C ASP A 64 7.81 6.52 18.85
N GLU A 65 9.14 6.71 18.95
CA GLU A 65 10.01 6.84 17.78
C GLU A 65 10.08 5.53 16.97
N ALA A 66 10.06 4.38 17.64
CA ALA A 66 9.99 3.10 16.95
C ALA A 66 8.67 2.94 16.17
N ALA A 67 7.55 3.39 16.73
CA ALA A 67 6.25 3.39 16.07
C ALA A 67 6.25 4.32 14.84
N ASP A 68 6.88 5.49 14.92
CA ASP A 68 6.98 6.41 13.78
C ASP A 68 7.81 5.83 12.61
N VAL A 69 8.94 5.16 12.90
CA VAL A 69 9.69 4.41 11.89
C VAL A 69 8.83 3.32 11.24
N ALA A 70 8.10 2.54 12.04
CA ALA A 70 7.23 1.47 11.55
C ALA A 70 6.08 2.01 10.69
N ASN A 71 5.50 3.15 11.08
CA ASN A 71 4.47 3.83 10.32
C ASN A 71 4.95 4.23 8.93
N PHE A 72 6.14 4.83 8.80
CA PHE A 72 6.68 5.15 7.47
C PHE A 72 6.98 3.91 6.64
N ALA A 73 7.52 2.85 7.25
CA ALA A 73 7.71 1.57 6.55
C ALA A 73 6.38 1.00 6.02
N MET A 74 5.32 1.06 6.83
CA MET A 74 3.97 0.66 6.44
C MET A 74 3.44 1.51 5.29
N MET A 75 3.57 2.85 5.34
CA MET A 75 3.13 3.75 4.27
C MET A 75 3.85 3.46 2.93
N ILE A 76 5.15 3.16 2.99
CA ILE A 76 5.94 2.76 1.82
C ILE A 76 5.40 1.44 1.25
N ALA A 77 5.20 0.44 2.10
CA ALA A 77 4.66 -0.85 1.69
C ALA A 77 3.26 -0.70 1.07
N ASP A 78 2.41 0.15 1.66
CA ASP A 78 1.08 0.46 1.16
C ASP A 78 1.12 1.13 -0.22
N ASN A 79 2.03 2.09 -0.43
CA ASN A 79 2.25 2.68 -1.74
C ASN A 79 2.67 1.64 -2.80
N TYR A 80 3.52 0.67 -2.45
CA TYR A 80 3.88 -0.41 -3.38
C TYR A 80 2.79 -1.46 -3.56
N ARG A 81 1.91 -1.66 -2.58
CA ARG A 81 0.70 -2.47 -2.75
C ARG A 81 -0.26 -1.82 -3.75
N MET A 82 -0.31 -0.49 -3.79
CA MET A 82 -1.20 0.29 -4.66
C MET A 82 -0.62 0.57 -6.07
N LYS A 83 0.71 0.69 -6.22
CA LYS A 83 1.37 0.96 -7.52
C LYS A 83 1.06 -0.05 -8.65
N PRO A 84 0.97 -1.37 -8.42
CA PRO A 84 0.53 -2.32 -9.43
C PRO A 84 -0.84 -1.96 -10.01
N PHE A 85 -1.73 -1.40 -9.19
CA PHE A 85 -3.07 -1.03 -9.60
C PHE A 85 -3.09 0.18 -10.54
N GLN A 86 -2.33 1.24 -10.24
CA GLN A 86 -2.27 2.45 -11.09
C GLN A 86 -1.60 2.21 -12.45
N VAL A 87 -0.44 1.55 -12.45
CA VAL A 87 0.28 1.25 -13.70
C VAL A 87 -0.52 0.27 -14.57
N MET A 88 -1.23 -0.69 -13.97
CA MET A 88 -2.14 -1.56 -14.71
C MET A 88 -3.39 -0.82 -15.19
N GLU A 89 -4.02 0.06 -14.40
CA GLU A 89 -5.21 0.81 -14.84
C GLU A 89 -4.91 1.71 -16.04
N GLU A 90 -3.78 2.44 -16.02
CA GLU A 90 -3.35 3.29 -17.13
C GLU A 90 -2.98 2.48 -18.38
N ALA A 91 -2.13 1.44 -18.21
CA ALA A 91 -1.75 0.57 -19.32
C ALA A 91 -2.95 -0.19 -19.91
N ASN A 92 -3.89 -0.63 -19.07
CA ASN A 92 -5.09 -1.33 -19.52
C ASN A 92 -6.09 -0.38 -20.17
N THR A 93 -6.21 0.87 -19.73
CA THR A 93 -7.06 1.86 -20.40
C THR A 93 -6.55 2.15 -21.81
N GLU A 94 -5.24 2.27 -21.98
CA GLU A 94 -4.61 2.47 -23.29
C GLU A 94 -4.72 1.23 -24.19
N LEU A 95 -4.50 0.03 -23.65
CA LEU A 95 -4.69 -1.24 -24.37
C LEU A 95 -6.16 -1.51 -24.72
N LEU A 96 -7.11 -1.13 -23.85
CA LEU A 96 -8.55 -1.21 -24.10
C LEU A 96 -8.95 -0.25 -25.23
N ALA A 97 -8.40 0.97 -25.24
CA ALA A 97 -8.62 1.93 -26.32
C ALA A 97 -8.07 1.43 -27.67
N ARG A 98 -7.01 0.61 -27.64
CA ARG A 98 -6.42 -0.03 -28.84
C ARG A 98 -7.08 -1.36 -29.22
N GLY A 99 -8.06 -1.86 -28.45
CA GLY A 99 -8.73 -3.13 -28.72
C GLY A 99 -7.91 -4.38 -28.39
N GLU A 100 -6.82 -4.23 -27.63
CA GLU A 100 -5.85 -5.29 -27.34
C GLU A 100 -6.22 -6.10 -26.08
N SER A 101 -7.48 -6.52 -25.96
CA SER A 101 -8.00 -7.24 -24.79
C SER A 101 -7.24 -8.54 -24.47
N ARG A 102 -6.51 -9.10 -25.44
CA ARG A 102 -5.73 -10.32 -25.27
C ARG A 102 -4.42 -10.09 -24.51
N GLU A 103 -3.74 -8.98 -24.77
CA GLU A 103 -2.49 -8.64 -24.08
C GLU A 103 -2.76 -8.25 -22.62
N ILE A 104 -3.91 -7.61 -22.38
CA ILE A 104 -4.43 -7.32 -21.04
C ILE A 104 -4.63 -8.61 -20.24
N ALA A 105 -5.35 -9.61 -20.79
CA ALA A 105 -5.61 -10.87 -20.10
C ALA A 105 -4.31 -11.65 -19.79
N ARG A 106 -3.34 -11.61 -20.72
CA ARG A 106 -2.01 -12.21 -20.53
C ARG A 106 -1.23 -11.55 -19.40
N ARG A 107 -1.21 -10.21 -19.35
CA ARG A 107 -0.49 -9.43 -18.33
C ARG A 107 -1.15 -9.47 -16.96
N MET A 108 -2.48 -9.46 -16.89
CA MET A 108 -3.23 -9.39 -15.64
C MET A 108 -3.36 -10.74 -14.93
N PHE A 109 -3.52 -11.82 -15.68
CA PHE A 109 -3.86 -13.14 -15.12
C PHE A 109 -2.76 -14.19 -15.35
N GLY A 110 -1.66 -13.82 -15.99
CA GLY A 110 -0.59 -14.77 -16.35
C GLY A 110 -1.04 -15.83 -17.36
N PHE A 111 -2.15 -15.61 -18.07
CA PHE A 111 -2.71 -16.57 -19.00
C PHE A 111 -1.76 -16.87 -20.15
N THR A 112 -1.57 -18.16 -20.43
CA THR A 112 -0.77 -18.64 -21.54
C THR A 112 -1.53 -18.48 -22.86
N ALA A 113 -0.82 -18.62 -23.98
CA ALA A 113 -1.46 -18.59 -25.31
C ALA A 113 -2.53 -19.70 -25.49
N GLU A 114 -2.46 -20.79 -24.71
CA GLU A 114 -3.45 -21.87 -24.70
C GLU A 114 -4.68 -21.54 -23.86
N ASP A 115 -4.51 -20.92 -22.69
CA ASP A 115 -5.63 -20.39 -21.89
C ASP A 115 -6.46 -19.39 -22.71
N MET A 116 -5.75 -18.57 -23.50
CA MET A 116 -6.36 -17.57 -24.38
C MET A 116 -7.21 -18.17 -25.52
N LYS A 117 -6.95 -19.42 -25.94
CA LYS A 117 -7.81 -20.14 -26.90
C LYS A 117 -9.13 -20.57 -26.27
N LEU A 118 -9.12 -20.91 -24.98
CA LEU A 118 -10.31 -21.27 -24.22
C LEU A 118 -11.28 -20.07 -24.08
N TYR A 119 -10.72 -18.86 -24.06
CA TYR A 119 -11.43 -17.59 -23.91
C TYR A 119 -11.57 -16.80 -25.22
N ALA A 120 -11.44 -17.44 -26.38
CA ALA A 120 -11.47 -16.78 -27.70
C ALA A 120 -12.76 -15.98 -28.00
N ASP A 121 -13.83 -16.21 -27.25
CA ASP A 121 -15.02 -15.38 -27.24
C ASP A 121 -14.80 -14.12 -26.39
N HIS A 122 -14.61 -12.98 -27.06
CA HIS A 122 -14.42 -11.66 -26.47
C HIS A 122 -15.51 -11.29 -25.45
N THR A 123 -16.71 -11.87 -25.56
CA THR A 123 -17.81 -11.66 -24.62
C THR A 123 -17.49 -12.25 -23.25
N LYS A 124 -16.87 -13.42 -23.20
CA LYS A 124 -16.50 -14.10 -21.95
C LYS A 124 -15.34 -13.40 -21.25
N LEU A 125 -14.36 -12.89 -22.00
CA LEU A 125 -13.27 -12.07 -21.46
C LEU A 125 -13.78 -10.74 -20.90
N ARG A 126 -14.71 -10.06 -21.59
CA ARG A 126 -15.35 -8.84 -21.08
C ARG A 126 -16.13 -9.09 -19.80
N THR A 127 -16.88 -10.19 -19.74
CA THR A 127 -17.62 -10.56 -18.53
C THR A 127 -16.69 -10.90 -17.38
N ALA A 128 -15.63 -11.68 -17.62
CA ALA A 128 -14.64 -12.00 -16.58
C ALA A 128 -13.92 -10.74 -16.07
N TYR A 129 -13.53 -9.83 -16.97
CA TYR A 129 -12.94 -8.54 -16.60
C TYR A 129 -13.92 -7.67 -15.79
N LYS A 130 -15.18 -7.60 -16.21
CA LYS A 130 -16.21 -6.83 -15.50
C LYS A 130 -16.47 -7.38 -14.10
N VAL A 131 -16.61 -8.70 -13.97
CA VAL A 131 -16.78 -9.39 -12.67
C VAL A 131 -15.58 -9.10 -11.76
N TRP A 132 -14.36 -9.18 -12.27
CA TRP A 132 -13.16 -8.86 -11.50
C TRP A 132 -13.08 -7.39 -11.08
N VAL A 133 -13.42 -6.44 -11.97
CA VAL A 133 -13.48 -5.02 -11.61
C VAL A 133 -14.54 -4.77 -10.53
N ASP A 134 -15.69 -5.44 -10.62
CA ASP A 134 -16.77 -5.32 -9.65
C ASP A 134 -16.37 -5.96 -8.30
N GLU A 135 -15.73 -7.13 -8.30
CA GLU A 135 -15.17 -7.78 -7.11
C GLU A 135 -14.07 -6.94 -6.44
N LEU A 136 -13.19 -6.31 -7.22
CA LEU A 136 -12.16 -5.42 -6.71
C LEU A 136 -12.71 -4.10 -6.16
N ARG A 137 -13.76 -3.55 -6.77
CA ARG A 137 -14.47 -2.39 -6.23
C ARG A 137 -15.17 -2.74 -4.93
N ALA A 138 -15.79 -3.92 -4.84
CA ALA A 138 -16.37 -4.42 -3.60
C ALA A 138 -15.30 -4.60 -2.51
N LEU A 139 -14.11 -5.11 -2.87
CA LEU A 139 -12.99 -5.20 -1.93
C LEU A 139 -12.49 -3.82 -1.45
N ARG A 140 -12.59 -2.78 -2.29
CA ARG A 140 -12.27 -1.40 -1.91
C ARG A 140 -13.29 -0.79 -0.93
N GLU A 141 -14.54 -1.24 -0.95
CA GLU A 141 -15.59 -0.83 0.02
C GLU A 141 -15.47 -1.57 1.37
N PHE A 142 -14.66 -2.63 1.44
CA PHE A 142 -14.43 -3.44 2.65
C PHE A 142 -13.10 -3.17 3.36
N VAL A 143 -12.29 -2.24 2.85
CA VAL A 143 -11.13 -1.70 3.58
C VAL A 143 -11.58 -0.36 4.18
N PRO A 144 -11.77 -0.27 5.51
CA PRO A 144 -12.20 0.96 6.17
C PRO A 144 -11.25 2.14 5.93
#